data_AF-A0AAW0L4A5-F1
#
_entry.id   AF-A0AAW0L4A5-F1
#
_cell.length_a   1.000
_cell.length_b   1.000
_cell.length_c   1.000
_cell.angle_alpha   90.00
_cell.angle_beta   90.00
_cell.angle_gamma   90.00
#
_symmetry.space_group_name_H-M   'P 1'
#
loop_
_entity.id
_entity.type
_entity.pdbx_description
1 polymer ?
#
loop_
_entity_poly.entity_id
_entity_poly.type
_entity_poly.pdbx_seq_one_letter_code
_entity_poly.pdbx_strand_id
1 'polypeptide(L)'
;MVPWTVVHYGNYALPYTLLQSTWFITKIQDRITLCTLRHLVVKGANKSRFSLEYLDRDETIIAHMAGAVDAFIKISQYWPILSSPLKLISLKSSDNSKEISLTFLCKAEEVANSLDIHIRQDISSFVDAIEKILVEQMHLELHFDDSSKK
;
A
#
# COMPACT_ATOMS: atom_id res chain seq x y z
N MET A 1 5.01 -22.98 -45.03
CA MET A 1 5.50 -23.99 -44.09
C MET A 1 6.53 -23.31 -43.20
N VAL A 2 6.13 -22.87 -42.01
CA VAL A 2 7.01 -22.12 -41.09
C VAL A 2 7.82 -23.15 -40.30
N PRO A 3 9.16 -23.06 -40.21
CA PRO A 3 9.94 -24.01 -39.44
C PRO A 3 9.75 -23.71 -37.95
N TRP A 4 9.32 -24.72 -37.19
CA TRP A 4 9.25 -24.64 -35.73
C TRP A 4 10.66 -24.69 -35.17
N THR A 5 11.13 -23.58 -34.60
CA THR A 5 12.41 -23.53 -33.88
C THR A 5 12.27 -24.29 -32.57
N VAL A 6 12.86 -25.48 -32.50
CA VAL A 6 12.95 -26.29 -31.27
C VAL A 6 14.15 -25.78 -30.47
N VAL A 7 13.91 -25.36 -29.22
CA VAL A 7 14.98 -24.99 -28.28
C VAL A 7 15.26 -26.22 -27.40
N HIS A 8 16.46 -26.78 -27.49
CA HIS A 8 16.85 -27.97 -26.73
C HIS A 8 17.37 -27.59 -25.33
N TYR A 9 16.68 -28.05 -24.28
CA TYR A 9 17.18 -28.10 -22.90
C TYR A 9 17.24 -29.56 -22.45
N GLY A 10 18.39 -30.21 -22.61
CA GLY A 10 18.58 -31.63 -22.24
C GLY A 10 17.76 -32.63 -23.06
N ASN A 11 17.57 -33.86 -22.54
CA ASN A 11 16.96 -35.01 -23.24
C ASN A 11 15.44 -34.92 -23.46
N TYR A 12 14.81 -33.76 -23.22
CA TYR A 12 13.38 -33.56 -23.45
C TYR A 12 13.17 -32.36 -24.38
N ALA A 13 12.83 -32.64 -25.64
CA ALA A 13 12.36 -31.62 -26.57
C ALA A 13 10.89 -31.33 -26.30
N LEU A 14 10.60 -30.38 -25.41
CA LEU A 14 9.24 -29.88 -25.23
C LEU A 14 8.93 -28.84 -26.33
N PRO A 15 7.75 -28.89 -26.97
CA PRO A 15 7.31 -27.85 -27.89
C PRO A 15 7.36 -26.49 -27.20
N TYR A 16 7.93 -25.47 -27.87
CA TYR A 16 7.99 -24.09 -27.37
C TYR A 16 6.61 -23.59 -26.89
N THR A 17 5.52 -24.05 -27.52
CA THR A 17 4.13 -23.76 -27.16
C THR A 17 3.71 -24.32 -25.79
N LEU A 18 4.18 -25.51 -25.40
CA LEU A 18 3.89 -26.09 -24.08
C LEU A 18 4.67 -25.35 -22.98
N LEU A 19 5.96 -25.08 -23.21
CA LEU A 19 6.75 -24.20 -22.33
C LEU A 19 6.11 -22.81 -22.20
N GLN A 20 5.58 -22.28 -23.31
CA GLN A 20 4.91 -21.00 -23.33
C GLN A 20 3.64 -20.99 -22.47
N SER A 21 2.84 -22.04 -22.58
CA SER A 21 1.63 -22.19 -21.77
C SER A 21 1.94 -22.37 -20.28
N THR A 22 2.96 -23.15 -19.94
CA THR A 22 3.30 -23.41 -18.53
C THR A 22 3.85 -22.16 -17.85
N TRP A 23 4.74 -21.38 -18.48
CA TRP A 23 5.21 -20.14 -17.85
C TRP A 23 4.05 -19.16 -17.63
N PHE A 24 3.11 -19.09 -18.57
CA PHE A 24 1.97 -18.18 -18.48
C PHE A 24 1.05 -18.58 -17.33
N ILE A 25 0.73 -19.87 -17.22
CA ILE A 25 -0.05 -20.41 -16.10
C ILE A 25 0.65 -20.13 -14.77
N THR A 26 1.97 -20.40 -14.67
CA THR A 26 2.74 -20.11 -13.46
C THR A 26 2.70 -18.63 -13.12
N LYS A 27 2.84 -17.71 -14.08
CA LYS A 27 2.75 -16.27 -13.81
C LYS A 27 1.38 -15.83 -13.31
N ILE A 28 0.30 -16.42 -13.83
CA ILE A 28 -1.04 -16.16 -13.31
C ILE A 28 -1.18 -16.69 -11.88
N GLN A 29 -0.72 -17.91 -11.63
CA GLN A 29 -0.76 -18.54 -10.30
C GLN A 29 0.05 -17.74 -9.27
N ASP A 30 1.25 -17.29 -9.62
CA ASP A 30 2.09 -16.44 -8.78
C ASP A 30 1.35 -15.16 -8.39
N ARG A 31 0.69 -14.52 -9.37
CA ARG A 31 -0.06 -13.29 -9.13
C ARG A 31 -1.28 -13.52 -8.22
N ILE A 32 -2.06 -14.57 -8.46
CA ILE A 32 -3.20 -14.94 -7.62
C ILE A 32 -2.75 -15.21 -6.19
N THR A 33 -1.66 -15.97 -6.03
CA THR A 33 -1.08 -16.30 -4.73
C THR A 33 -0.64 -15.04 -3.98
N LEU A 34 0.06 -14.14 -4.66
CA LEU A 34 0.52 -12.88 -4.08
C LEU A 34 -0.64 -11.96 -3.68
N CYS A 35 -1.65 -11.79 -4.54
CA CYS A 35 -2.87 -11.03 -4.24
C CYS A 35 -3.60 -11.60 -3.02
N THR A 36 -3.74 -12.92 -2.96
CA THR A 36 -4.40 -13.61 -1.83
C THR A 36 -3.61 -13.39 -0.53
N LEU A 37 -2.29 -13.51 -0.57
CA LEU A 37 -1.43 -13.29 0.59
C LEU A 37 -1.56 -11.84 1.10
N ARG A 38 -1.54 -10.85 0.19
CA ARG A 38 -1.73 -9.43 0.54
C ARG A 38 -3.07 -9.19 1.21
N HIS A 39 -4.16 -9.73 0.66
CA HIS A 39 -5.49 -9.65 1.28
C HIS A 39 -5.50 -10.24 2.69
N LEU A 40 -4.84 -11.38 2.91
CA LEU A 40 -4.78 -12.01 4.24
C LEU A 40 -4.02 -11.14 5.25
N VAL A 41 -2.86 -10.61 4.86
CA VAL A 41 -2.05 -9.74 5.73
C VAL A 41 -2.80 -8.47 6.08
N VAL A 42 -3.39 -7.80 5.08
CA VAL A 42 -4.17 -6.58 5.29
C VAL A 42 -5.38 -6.84 6.18
N LYS A 43 -6.11 -7.95 5.94
CA LYS A 43 -7.25 -8.32 6.76
C LYS A 43 -6.85 -8.60 8.22
N GLY A 44 -5.70 -9.22 8.43
CA GLY A 44 -5.15 -9.52 9.75
C GLY A 44 -4.66 -8.31 10.53
N ALA A 45 -4.33 -7.21 9.85
CA ALA A 45 -3.88 -5.97 10.47
C ALA A 45 -5.03 -5.03 10.90
N ASN A 46 -6.29 -5.39 10.63
CA ASN A 46 -7.45 -4.62 11.05
C ASN A 46 -7.50 -4.44 12.57
N LYS A 47 -7.86 -3.23 13.02
CA LYS A 47 -8.07 -2.90 14.43
C LYS A 47 -9.43 -2.27 14.63
N SER A 48 -9.87 -2.10 15.88
CA SER A 48 -11.11 -1.37 16.16
C SER A 48 -11.07 0.11 15.75
N ARG A 49 -9.86 0.69 15.65
CA ARG A 49 -9.63 2.13 15.38
C ARG A 49 -9.57 2.47 13.89
N PHE A 50 -9.24 1.49 13.05
CA PHE A 50 -9.17 1.67 11.61
C PHE A 50 -9.50 0.36 10.89
N SER A 51 -10.11 0.49 9.72
CA SER A 51 -10.33 -0.64 8.82
C SER A 51 -9.45 -0.52 7.58
N LEU A 52 -9.00 -1.65 7.07
CA LEU A 52 -8.06 -1.73 5.96
C LEU A 52 -8.70 -2.47 4.79
N GLU A 53 -8.60 -1.88 3.62
CA GLU A 53 -8.97 -2.47 2.34
C GLU A 53 -7.73 -2.59 1.45
N TYR A 54 -7.62 -3.68 0.71
CA TYR A 54 -6.55 -3.86 -0.28
C TYR A 54 -7.14 -3.85 -1.69
N LEU A 55 -6.55 -3.01 -2.55
CA LEU A 55 -6.93 -2.87 -3.95
C LEU A 55 -5.88 -3.51 -4.86
N ASP A 56 -6.23 -4.66 -5.44
CA ASP A 56 -5.36 -5.43 -6.33
C ASP A 56 -4.87 -4.66 -7.55
N ARG A 57 -5.74 -3.84 -8.15
CA ARG A 57 -5.44 -3.13 -9.41
C ARG A 57 -4.31 -2.12 -9.22
N ASP A 58 -4.36 -1.37 -8.13
CA ASP A 58 -3.46 -0.25 -7.89
C ASP A 58 -2.35 -0.61 -6.90
N GLU A 59 -2.31 -1.86 -6.42
CA GLU A 59 -1.42 -2.35 -5.37
C GLU A 59 -1.34 -1.33 -4.22
N THR A 60 -2.52 -0.99 -3.70
CA THR A 60 -2.70 0.07 -2.71
C THR A 60 -3.54 -0.47 -1.56
N ILE A 61 -3.15 -0.10 -0.34
CA ILE A 61 -3.93 -0.32 0.86
C ILE A 61 -4.64 0.99 1.18
N ILE A 62 -5.94 0.93 1.41
CA ILE A 62 -6.71 2.04 1.95
C ILE A 62 -6.88 1.77 3.44
N ALA A 63 -6.44 2.70 4.27
CA ALA A 63 -6.75 2.70 5.69
C ALA A 63 -7.84 3.73 5.97
N HIS A 64 -9.03 3.25 6.33
CA HIS A 64 -10.13 4.09 6.80
C HIS A 64 -9.94 4.37 8.28
N MET A 65 -9.56 5.60 8.59
CA MET A 65 -9.13 6.01 9.93
C MET A 65 -10.25 6.75 10.66
N ALA A 66 -10.14 6.82 11.99
CA ALA A 66 -11.01 7.66 12.79
C ALA A 66 -10.87 9.14 12.36
N GLY A 67 -11.99 9.86 12.34
CA GLY A 67 -12.01 11.28 11.95
C GLY A 67 -12.35 11.56 10.48
N ALA A 68 -12.88 10.57 9.76
CA ALA A 68 -13.27 10.67 8.35
C ALA A 68 -12.09 10.98 7.43
N VAL A 69 -10.95 10.32 7.65
CA VAL A 69 -9.75 10.42 6.80
C VAL A 69 -9.36 9.03 6.31
N ASP A 70 -9.14 8.94 5.00
CA ASP A 70 -8.60 7.77 4.33
C ASP A 70 -7.13 7.99 3.99
N ALA A 71 -6.27 7.02 4.35
CA ALA A 71 -4.87 7.00 3.98
C ALA A 71 -4.63 5.99 2.86
N PHE A 72 -4.03 6.44 1.75
CA PHE A 72 -3.71 5.63 0.59
C PHE A 72 -2.24 5.22 0.63
N ILE A 73 -1.98 3.94 0.88
CA ILE A 73 -0.64 3.42 1.13
C ILE A 73 -0.21 2.53 -0.03
N LYS A 74 0.91 2.87 -0.68
CA LYS A 74 1.55 2.04 -1.69
C LYS A 74 2.31 0.90 -1.03
N ILE A 75 2.14 -0.30 -1.58
CA ILE A 75 2.98 -1.45 -1.26
C ILE A 75 4.05 -1.65 -2.33
N SER A 76 5.18 -2.24 -1.96
CA SER A 76 6.21 -2.62 -2.94
C SER A 76 5.79 -3.87 -3.71
N GLN A 77 6.36 -4.06 -4.91
CA GLN A 77 6.04 -5.18 -5.80
C GLN A 77 6.19 -6.56 -5.13
N TYR A 78 7.10 -6.70 -4.17
CA TYR A 78 7.38 -7.97 -3.49
C TYR A 78 6.85 -8.00 -2.05
N TRP A 79 6.14 -6.97 -1.62
CA TRP A 79 5.45 -6.99 -0.33
C TRP A 79 4.28 -7.99 -0.40
N PRO A 80 4.02 -8.79 0.64
CA PRO A 80 4.66 -8.81 1.97
C PRO A 80 5.86 -9.78 2.10
N ILE A 81 6.30 -10.41 1.01
CA ILE A 81 7.37 -11.42 1.02
C ILE A 81 8.71 -10.80 1.44
N LEU A 82 8.99 -9.58 0.96
CA LEU A 82 10.14 -8.78 1.38
C LEU A 82 9.68 -7.69 2.34
N SER A 83 10.49 -7.44 3.38
CA SER A 83 10.32 -6.36 4.35
C SER A 83 10.66 -4.99 3.73
N SER A 84 9.93 -4.61 2.68
CA SER A 84 10.03 -3.30 2.05
C SER A 84 9.22 -2.29 2.84
N PRO A 85 9.70 -1.04 3.02
CA PRO A 85 8.90 -0.01 3.64
C PRO A 85 7.69 0.35 2.78
N LEU A 86 6.56 0.52 3.45
CA LEU A 86 5.34 1.12 2.92
C LEU A 86 5.56 2.61 2.67
N LYS A 87 4.76 3.17 1.78
CA LYS A 87 4.78 4.59 1.44
C LYS A 87 3.37 5.15 1.46
N LEU A 88 3.14 6.22 2.19
CA LEU A 88 1.90 6.98 2.10
C LEU A 88 1.92 7.77 0.77
N ILE A 89 0.87 7.63 -0.03
CA ILE A 89 0.71 8.30 -1.34
C ILE A 89 -0.13 9.56 -1.19
N SER A 90 -1.16 9.50 -0.35
CA SER A 90 -2.05 10.63 -0.10
C SER A 90 -2.91 10.36 1.11
N LEU A 91 -3.45 11.43 1.66
CA LEU A 91 -4.51 11.43 2.64
C LEU A 91 -5.71 12.16 2.04
N LYS A 92 -6.91 11.66 2.31
CA LYS A 92 -8.14 12.25 1.77
C LYS A 92 -9.22 12.27 2.84
N SER A 93 -10.00 13.35 2.91
CA SER A 93 -11.23 13.33 3.70
C SER A 93 -12.23 12.35 3.08
N SER A 94 -12.73 11.40 3.87
CA SER A 94 -13.78 10.48 3.44
C SER A 94 -15.13 11.19 3.35
N ASP A 95 -15.34 12.21 4.21
CA ASP A 95 -16.49 13.10 4.16
C ASP A 95 -16.12 14.38 3.41
N ASN A 96 -16.82 14.66 2.31
CA ASN A 96 -16.64 15.89 1.52
C ASN A 96 -17.05 17.19 2.27
N SER A 97 -17.39 17.11 3.57
CA SER A 97 -17.90 18.22 4.37
C SER A 97 -16.86 18.90 5.27
N LYS A 98 -15.72 18.25 5.54
CA LYS A 98 -14.60 18.86 6.27
C LYS A 98 -13.49 19.19 5.28
N GLU A 99 -13.31 20.47 5.02
CA GLU A 99 -12.20 20.97 4.22
C GLU A 99 -10.93 20.88 5.06
N ILE A 100 -10.24 19.73 5.00
CA ILE A 100 -8.91 19.60 5.56
C ILE A 100 -7.95 20.28 4.59
N SER A 101 -7.09 21.17 5.11
CA SER A 101 -6.12 21.90 4.31
C SER A 101 -5.22 20.94 3.52
N LEU A 102 -5.06 21.15 2.21
CA LEU A 102 -4.15 20.35 1.39
C LEU A 102 -2.70 20.43 1.91
N THR A 103 -2.30 21.60 2.41
CA THR A 103 -0.97 21.82 2.99
C THR A 103 -0.73 20.94 4.22
N PHE A 104 -1.76 20.77 5.06
CA PHE A 104 -1.73 19.87 6.21
C PHE A 104 -1.52 18.42 5.76
N LEU A 105 -2.32 17.96 4.79
CA LEU A 105 -2.27 16.58 4.29
C LEU A 105 -0.91 16.27 3.64
N CYS A 106 -0.37 17.20 2.84
CA CYS A 106 0.96 17.05 2.24
C CYS A 106 2.06 16.96 3.31
N LYS A 107 2.00 17.80 4.35
CA LYS A 107 2.98 17.75 5.45
C LYS A 107 2.90 16.45 6.23
N ALA A 108 1.69 15.94 6.49
CA ALA A 108 1.49 14.64 7.13
C ALA A 108 2.06 13.50 6.28
N GLU A 109 1.88 13.54 4.96
CA GLU A 109 2.49 12.58 4.03
C GLU A 109 4.01 12.59 4.07
N GLU A 110 4.64 13.77 4.02
CA GLU A 110 6.10 13.93 4.09
C GLU A 110 6.65 13.32 5.38
N VAL A 111 6.06 13.68 6.53
CA VAL A 111 6.50 13.18 7.85
C VAL A 111 6.33 11.66 7.93
N ALA A 112 5.21 11.12 7.49
CA ALA A 112 4.97 9.67 7.50
C ALA A 112 6.00 8.92 6.64
N ASN A 113 6.34 9.47 5.48
CA ASN A 113 7.33 8.87 4.57
C ASN A 113 8.78 9.06 5.03
N SER A 114 9.05 9.91 6.02
CA SER A 114 10.34 10.07 6.68
C SER A 114 10.48 9.25 7.97
N LEU A 115 9.44 8.53 8.39
CA LEU A 115 9.51 7.64 9.55
C LEU A 115 10.55 6.52 9.36
N ASP A 116 11.00 5.99 10.49
CA ASP A 116 11.91 4.86 10.55
C ASP A 116 11.39 3.68 9.71
N ILE A 117 12.32 3.00 9.04
CA ILE A 117 12.00 1.91 8.12
C ILE A 117 11.22 0.77 8.80
N HIS A 118 11.49 0.51 10.08
CA HIS A 118 10.82 -0.55 10.83
C HIS A 118 9.35 -0.22 11.11
N ILE A 119 9.03 1.04 11.38
CA ILE A 119 7.64 1.50 11.51
C ILE A 119 6.90 1.31 10.19
N ARG A 120 7.58 1.57 9.08
CA ARG A 120 7.02 1.49 7.73
C ARG A 120 6.93 0.07 7.17
N GLN A 121 7.55 -0.92 7.79
CA GLN A 121 7.50 -2.31 7.31
C GLN A 121 6.23 -3.06 7.76
N ASP A 122 5.65 -2.65 8.88
CA ASP A 122 4.44 -3.22 9.45
C ASP A 122 3.23 -2.31 9.21
N ILE A 123 2.14 -2.87 8.65
CA ILE A 123 0.96 -2.06 8.30
C ILE A 123 0.36 -1.41 9.54
N SER A 124 0.20 -2.18 10.61
CA SER A 124 -0.43 -1.67 11.81
C SER A 124 0.37 -0.52 12.38
N SER A 125 1.68 -0.71 12.55
CA SER A 125 2.59 0.30 13.10
C SER A 125 2.61 1.55 12.23
N PHE A 126 2.59 1.39 10.91
CA PHE A 126 2.58 2.52 9.98
C PHE A 126 1.28 3.31 10.06
N VAL A 127 0.12 2.64 10.09
CA VAL A 127 -1.19 3.29 10.20
C VAL A 127 -1.37 3.97 11.56
N ASP A 128 -0.95 3.33 12.66
CA ASP A 128 -0.94 3.93 14.00
C ASP A 128 -0.06 5.22 14.02
N ALA A 129 1.08 5.21 13.32
CA ALA A 129 1.96 6.37 13.23
C ALA A 129 1.36 7.50 12.38
N ILE A 130 0.68 7.18 11.27
CA ILE A 130 -0.06 8.18 10.47
C ILE A 130 -1.15 8.83 11.32
N GLU A 131 -1.90 8.04 12.10
CA GLU A 131 -2.95 8.58 13.00
C GLU A 131 -2.36 9.58 13.99
N LYS A 132 -1.23 9.20 14.60
CA LYS A 132 -0.51 10.07 15.53
C LYS A 132 -0.05 11.37 14.88
N ILE A 133 0.51 11.31 13.67
CA ILE A 133 0.94 12.50 12.92
C ILE A 133 -0.25 13.43 12.66
N LEU A 134 -1.40 12.89 12.24
CA LEU A 134 -2.60 13.68 11.98
C LEU A 134 -3.09 14.40 13.24
N VAL A 135 -3.14 13.70 14.36
CA VAL A 135 -3.54 14.28 15.66
C VAL A 135 -2.57 15.38 16.07
N GLU A 136 -1.26 15.12 16.03
CA GLU A 136 -0.23 16.10 16.42
C GLU A 136 -0.26 17.36 15.55
N GLN A 137 -0.38 17.20 14.23
CA GLN A 137 -0.45 18.35 13.32
C GLN A 137 -1.73 19.16 13.52
N MET A 138 -2.86 18.50 13.82
CA MET A 138 -4.13 19.20 14.05
C MET A 138 -4.05 20.05 15.33
N HIS A 139 -3.39 19.54 16.38
CA HIS A 139 -3.13 20.32 17.59
C HIS A 139 -2.23 21.55 17.32
N LEU A 140 -1.25 21.43 16.43
CA LEU A 140 -0.37 22.55 16.08
C LEU A 140 -1.10 23.65 15.28
N GLU A 141 -1.99 23.29 14.35
CA GLU A 141 -2.77 24.27 13.59
C GLU A 141 -3.74 25.05 14.47
N LEU A 142 -4.43 24.39 15.39
CA LEU A 142 -5.31 25.05 16.36
C LEU A 142 -4.56 26.06 17.24
N HIS A 143 -3.32 25.75 17.61
CA HIS A 143 -2.51 26.61 18.49
C HIS A 143 -1.86 27.79 17.74
N PHE A 144 -1.68 27.69 16.41
CA PHE A 144 -1.17 28.77 15.56
C PHE A 144 -2.22 29.88 15.36
N ASP A 145 -3.51 29.52 15.19
CA ASP A 145 -4.58 30.49 14.95
C ASP A 145 -4.89 31.38 16.18
N ASP A 146 -4.67 30.87 17.39
CA ASP A 146 -4.77 31.67 18.63
C ASP A 146 -3.58 32.62 18.83
N SER A 147 -2.40 32.26 18.32
CA SER A 147 -1.19 33.11 18.44
C SER A 147 -1.14 34.26 17.43
N SER A 148 -1.89 34.14 16.33
CA SER A 148 -2.00 35.14 15.24
C SER A 148 -2.99 36.28 15.58
N LYS A 149 -3.86 36.09 16.58
CA LYS A 149 -4.88 37.06 17.00
C LYS A 149 -4.43 37.99 18.13
N LYS A 150 -3.13 38.11 18.39
CA LYS A 150 -2.59 38.95 19.47
C LYS A 150 -1.72 40.09 18.99
#